data_AF-A0A7C2Z9D8-F1
#
_entry.id   AF-A0A7C2Z9D8-F1
#
_cell.length_a   1.000
_cell.length_b   1.000
_cell.length_c   1.000
_cell.angle_alpha   90.00
_cell.angle_beta   90.00
_cell.angle_gamma   90.00
#
_symmetry.space_group_name_H-M   'P 1'
#
loop_
_entity.id
_entity.type
_entity.pdbx_description
1 polymer ?
#
loop_
_entity_poly.entity_id
_entity_poly.type
_entity_poly.pdbx_seq_one_letter_code
_entity_poly.pdbx_strand_id
1 'polypeptide(L)'
;MPKVFSKYVPPVIECLARNYDGDPVPVTRVRSCLGASKMGGEGEVYYGLKYGIKLGYVEEVPYGRLTRYRPTLIGTVKGAVMDAVMAALGIMDERVVELTERMSEAFYTILSIDLPDAITVAMQGAKGIQCICCTEDGGCFGYRRIEGRDRVYLGMITLKILAGVEVRGIRPRDYAPLYYFTRNEVLFHLRSGFKGVDPAAIDRVPPLKLLFLLRFNRNKLMPKYKTVQQALGP
;
A
#
# COMPACT_ATOMS: atom_id res chain seq x y z
N MET A 1 16.25 8.76 -15.79
CA MET A 1 16.29 9.31 -14.41
C MET A 1 17.31 8.52 -13.60
N PRO A 2 18.14 9.17 -12.76
CA PRO A 2 19.05 8.45 -11.88
C PRO A 2 18.21 7.59 -10.93
N LYS A 3 18.53 6.30 -10.87
CA LYS A 3 17.70 5.31 -10.19
C LYS A 3 17.93 5.39 -8.69
N VAL A 4 17.15 6.26 -8.06
CA VAL A 4 17.15 6.53 -6.62
C VAL A 4 16.30 5.45 -5.96
N PHE A 5 16.95 4.42 -5.42
CA PHE A 5 16.24 3.32 -4.77
C PHE A 5 17.03 2.74 -3.60
N SER A 6 16.29 2.40 -2.54
CA SER A 6 16.76 1.52 -1.47
C SER A 6 15.62 0.60 -1.04
N LYS A 7 15.93 -0.69 -0.87
CA LYS A 7 14.97 -1.68 -0.34
C LYS A 7 14.47 -1.34 1.07
N TYR A 8 15.12 -0.41 1.76
CA TYR A 8 14.75 0.05 3.10
C TYR A 8 13.76 1.22 3.11
N VAL A 9 13.38 1.76 1.93
CA VAL A 9 12.40 2.85 1.84
C VAL A 9 11.04 2.46 2.44
N PRO A 10 10.41 1.34 2.06
CA PRO A 10 9.09 1.00 2.62
C PRO A 10 9.10 0.74 4.13
N PRO A 11 10.04 -0.06 4.70
CA PRO A 11 10.13 -0.23 6.15
C PRO A 11 10.31 1.08 6.93
N VAL A 12 11.10 2.02 6.39
CA VAL A 12 11.26 3.36 7.02
C VAL A 12 9.94 4.13 7.00
N ILE A 13 9.21 4.11 5.88
CA ILE A 13 7.92 4.79 5.77
C ILE A 13 6.88 4.15 6.71
N GLU A 14 6.82 2.82 6.79
CA GLU A 14 5.96 2.11 7.74
C GLU A 14 6.24 2.57 9.17
N CYS A 15 7.52 2.57 9.56
CA CYS A 15 7.92 2.98 10.90
C CYS A 15 7.64 4.45 11.19
N LEU A 16 7.81 5.34 10.21
CA LEU A 16 7.40 6.74 10.34
C LEU A 16 5.88 6.85 10.51
N ALA A 17 5.09 6.18 9.68
CA ALA A 17 3.63 6.20 9.75
C ALA A 17 3.09 5.69 11.10
N ARG A 18 3.75 4.69 11.70
CA ARG A 18 3.41 4.14 13.03
C ARG A 18 3.77 5.05 14.19
N ASN A 19 4.86 5.80 14.07
CA ASN A 19 5.39 6.63 15.16
C ASN A 19 5.00 8.10 15.02
N TYR A 20 4.28 8.46 13.95
CA TYR A 20 3.84 9.83 13.71
C TYR A 20 2.59 10.16 14.52
N ASP A 21 2.76 11.02 15.52
CA ASP A 21 1.73 11.48 16.45
C ASP A 21 1.29 12.93 16.17
N GLY A 22 1.89 13.58 15.18
CA GLY A 22 1.70 14.98 14.84
C GLY A 22 3.03 15.69 14.77
N ASP A 23 3.97 15.29 15.62
CA ASP A 23 5.32 15.80 15.67
C ASP A 23 6.25 15.02 14.74
N PRO A 24 7.27 15.68 14.13
CA PRO A 24 8.32 14.99 13.39
C PRO A 24 8.99 13.91 14.25
N VAL A 25 9.21 12.74 13.66
CA VAL A 25 9.71 11.54 14.33
C VAL A 25 11.24 11.58 14.41
N PRO A 26 11.85 11.38 15.60
CA PRO A 26 13.30 11.30 15.73
C PRO A 26 13.85 9.99 15.14
N VAL A 27 15.08 10.05 14.61
CA VAL A 27 15.77 8.89 14.01
C VAL A 27 15.86 7.69 14.96
N THR A 28 15.96 7.95 16.28
CA THR A 28 16.04 6.91 17.31
C THR A 28 14.77 6.06 17.37
N ARG A 29 13.58 6.67 17.19
CA ARG A 29 12.30 5.92 17.11
C ARG A 29 12.22 5.10 15.83
N VAL A 30 12.65 5.66 14.70
CA VAL A 30 12.71 4.93 13.41
C VAL A 30 13.63 3.71 13.54
N ARG A 31 14.82 3.89 14.11
CA ARG A 31 15.79 2.81 14.35
C ARG A 31 15.23 1.73 15.27
N SER A 32 14.59 2.12 16.38
CA SER A 32 13.95 1.17 17.30
C SER A 32 12.85 0.35 16.60
N CYS A 33 12.02 1.00 15.79
CA CYS A 33 10.97 0.32 15.01
C CYS A 33 11.54 -0.65 13.96
N LEU A 34 12.54 -0.24 13.17
CA LEU A 34 13.17 -1.13 12.17
C LEU A 34 13.90 -2.31 12.84
N GLY A 35 14.55 -2.06 13.98
CA GLY A 35 15.21 -3.10 14.77
C GLY A 35 14.25 -4.19 15.23
N ALA A 36 13.05 -3.82 15.68
CA ALA A 36 12.00 -4.77 16.04
C ALA A 36 11.55 -5.64 14.85
N SER A 37 11.60 -5.10 13.63
CA SER A 37 11.27 -5.82 12.39
C SER A 37 12.42 -6.67 11.82
N LYS A 38 13.56 -6.79 12.51
CA LYS A 38 14.79 -7.48 12.04
C LYS A 38 15.34 -6.97 10.70
N MET A 39 14.88 -5.80 10.25
CA MET A 39 15.37 -5.09 9.06
C MET A 39 16.26 -3.91 9.44
N GLY A 40 16.66 -3.82 10.70
CA GLY A 40 17.30 -2.67 11.31
C GLY A 40 18.80 -2.80 11.48
N GLY A 41 19.49 -1.73 11.08
CA GLY A 41 20.85 -1.35 11.42
C GLY A 41 21.00 0.16 11.13
N GLU A 42 22.11 0.76 11.56
CA GLU A 42 22.28 2.22 11.45
C GLU A 42 22.33 2.67 9.98
N GLY A 43 23.06 1.94 9.14
CA GLY A 43 23.15 2.23 7.71
C GLY A 43 21.81 2.10 6.99
N GLU A 44 21.02 1.08 7.32
CA GLU A 44 19.72 0.77 6.72
C GLU A 44 18.71 1.90 6.93
N VAL A 45 18.66 2.45 8.15
CA VAL A 45 17.79 3.58 8.49
C VAL A 45 18.18 4.81 7.68
N TYR A 46 19.46 5.17 7.65
CA TYR A 46 19.91 6.34 6.91
C TYR A 46 19.75 6.18 5.40
N TYR A 47 19.95 4.99 4.84
CA TYR A 47 19.64 4.73 3.43
C TYR A 47 18.14 4.89 3.18
N GLY A 48 17.27 4.24 3.95
CA GLY A 48 15.82 4.36 3.77
C GLY A 48 15.33 5.82 3.85
N LEU A 49 15.83 6.60 4.82
CA LEU A 49 15.52 8.03 4.95
C LEU A 49 16.04 8.85 3.77
N LYS A 50 17.33 8.71 3.42
CA LYS A 50 17.95 9.45 2.31
C LYS A 50 17.22 9.23 0.99
N TYR A 51 16.87 7.98 0.68
CA TYR A 51 16.16 7.65 -0.55
C TYR A 51 14.67 8.02 -0.46
N GLY A 52 14.03 7.88 0.70
CA GLY A 52 12.67 8.33 0.94
C GLY A 52 12.49 9.83 0.75
N ILE A 53 13.45 10.65 1.20
CA ILE A 53 13.46 12.10 1.00
C ILE A 53 13.57 12.43 -0.49
N LYS A 54 14.52 11.79 -1.20
CA LYS A 54 14.70 12.02 -2.65
C LYS A 54 13.47 11.62 -3.48
N LEU A 55 12.68 10.66 -3.00
CA LEU A 55 11.41 10.25 -3.63
C LEU A 55 10.22 11.14 -3.21
N GLY A 56 10.40 12.08 -2.29
CA GLY A 56 9.32 12.90 -1.73
C GLY A 56 8.39 12.14 -0.77
N TYR A 57 8.78 10.95 -0.32
CA TYR A 57 7.99 10.11 0.57
C TYR A 57 8.19 10.47 2.05
N VAL A 58 9.32 11.09 2.35
CA VAL A 58 9.70 11.55 3.69
C VAL A 58 10.09 13.01 3.59
N GLU A 59 9.66 13.79 4.57
CA GLU A 59 10.07 15.17 4.75
C GLU A 59 11.07 15.25 5.91
N GLU A 60 12.17 15.96 5.68
CA GLU A 60 13.17 16.27 6.70
C GLU A 60 12.81 17.60 7.37
N VAL A 61 12.68 17.60 8.70
CA VAL A 61 12.23 18.75 9.48
C VAL A 61 13.30 19.15 10.49
N PRO A 62 13.85 20.38 10.39
CA PRO A 62 14.73 20.93 11.42
C PRO A 62 14.00 21.04 12.76
N TYR A 63 14.60 20.50 13.82
CA TYR A 63 14.04 20.51 15.18
C TYR A 63 15.13 20.96 16.17
N GLY A 64 15.34 22.27 16.25
CA GLY A 64 16.45 22.86 16.99
C GLY A 64 17.78 22.49 16.35
N ARG A 65 18.67 21.83 17.11
CA ARG A 65 19.97 21.32 16.61
C ARG A 65 19.88 19.91 16.00
N LEU A 66 18.71 19.29 16.03
CA LEU A 66 18.49 17.94 15.56
C LEU A 66 17.63 17.94 14.31
N THR A 67 17.78 16.88 13.51
CA THR A 67 16.88 16.58 12.41
C THR A 67 15.84 15.56 12.85
N ARG A 68 14.59 15.77 12.45
CA ARG A 68 13.51 14.78 12.57
C ARG A 68 12.82 14.58 11.23
N TYR A 69 11.97 13.56 11.16
CA TYR A 69 11.40 13.11 9.89
C TYR A 69 9.90 12.96 9.97
N ARG A 70 9.20 13.39 8.94
CA ARG A 70 7.74 13.26 8.82
C ARG A 70 7.39 12.42 7.59
N PRO A 71 6.47 11.44 7.69
CA PRO A 71 5.95 10.78 6.50
C PRO A 71 5.06 11.76 5.71
N THR A 72 5.22 11.81 4.39
CA THR A 72 4.25 12.52 3.55
C THR A 72 3.03 11.62 3.30
N LEU A 73 1.86 12.18 3.00
CA LEU A 73 0.68 11.38 2.66
C LEU A 73 0.93 10.53 1.40
N ILE A 74 1.54 11.14 0.39
CA ILE A 74 1.95 10.45 -0.83
C ILE A 74 2.98 9.36 -0.54
N GLY A 75 3.94 9.61 0.36
CA GLY A 75 4.90 8.62 0.81
C GLY A 75 4.26 7.46 1.54
N THR A 76 3.26 7.72 2.37
CA THR A 76 2.52 6.69 3.10
C THR A 76 1.81 5.73 2.13
N VAL A 77 1.15 6.27 1.10
CA VAL A 77 0.47 5.48 0.07
C VAL A 77 1.46 4.78 -0.87
N LYS A 78 2.38 5.52 -1.49
CA LYS A 78 3.31 4.95 -2.47
C LYS A 78 4.36 4.04 -1.83
N GLY A 79 4.77 4.32 -0.58
CA GLY A 79 5.60 3.42 0.21
C GLY A 79 4.90 2.09 0.48
N ALA A 80 3.61 2.13 0.82
CA ALA A 80 2.79 0.93 0.99
C ALA A 80 2.58 0.14 -0.32
N VAL A 81 2.39 0.82 -1.45
CA VAL A 81 2.35 0.19 -2.79
C VAL A 81 3.70 -0.47 -3.09
N MET A 82 4.81 0.22 -2.84
CA MET A 82 6.16 -0.31 -3.06
C MET A 82 6.42 -1.55 -2.21
N ASP A 83 6.08 -1.53 -0.92
CA ASP A 83 6.13 -2.70 -0.02
C ASP A 83 5.36 -3.88 -0.61
N ALA A 84 4.10 -3.65 -1.03
CA ALA A 84 3.26 -4.68 -1.62
C ALA A 84 3.88 -5.28 -2.89
N VAL A 85 4.42 -4.45 -3.78
CA VAL A 85 5.10 -4.89 -5.01
C VAL A 85 6.36 -5.70 -4.68
N MET A 86 7.19 -5.25 -3.74
CA MET A 86 8.38 -5.98 -3.29
C MET A 86 8.00 -7.34 -2.70
N ALA A 87 6.99 -7.36 -1.84
CA ALA A 87 6.55 -8.58 -1.16
C ALA A 87 5.84 -9.58 -2.10
N ALA A 88 5.13 -9.10 -3.12
CA ALA A 88 4.46 -9.97 -4.08
C ALA A 88 5.41 -10.50 -5.17
N LEU A 89 6.34 -9.68 -5.64
CA LEU A 89 7.19 -10.01 -6.80
C LEU A 89 8.62 -10.43 -6.43
N GLY A 90 9.04 -10.24 -5.17
CA GLY A 90 10.41 -10.51 -4.72
C GLY A 90 11.47 -9.59 -5.33
N ILE A 91 11.07 -8.45 -5.90
CA ILE A 91 11.97 -7.49 -6.56
C ILE A 91 12.47 -6.51 -5.50
N MET A 92 13.79 -6.41 -5.34
CA MET A 92 14.45 -5.51 -4.38
C MET A 92 15.50 -4.64 -5.06
N ASP A 93 15.24 -4.25 -6.31
CA ASP A 93 16.09 -3.35 -7.08
C ASP A 93 15.30 -2.14 -7.60
N GLU A 94 16.01 -1.22 -8.22
CA GLU A 94 15.50 0.00 -8.84
C GLU A 94 14.28 -0.14 -9.76
N ARG A 95 14.04 -1.30 -10.37
CA ARG A 95 12.85 -1.54 -11.21
C ARG A 95 11.58 -1.43 -10.39
N VAL A 96 11.64 -1.65 -9.08
CA VAL A 96 10.47 -1.55 -8.21
C VAL A 96 9.89 -0.14 -8.17
N VAL A 97 10.70 0.90 -8.40
CA VAL A 97 10.20 2.29 -8.42
C VAL A 97 9.24 2.48 -9.60
N GLU A 98 9.65 2.06 -10.80
CA GLU A 98 8.79 2.11 -12.00
C GLU A 98 7.53 1.25 -11.83
N LEU A 99 7.67 0.06 -11.24
CA LEU A 99 6.54 -0.81 -10.96
C LEU A 99 5.58 -0.22 -9.91
N THR A 100 6.11 0.50 -8.92
CA THR A 100 5.30 1.19 -7.91
C THR A 100 4.45 2.29 -8.53
N GLU A 101 5.02 3.09 -9.43
CA GLU A 101 4.28 4.14 -10.14
C GLU A 101 3.14 3.55 -10.98
N ARG A 102 3.46 2.54 -11.79
CA ARG A 102 2.45 1.86 -12.62
C ARG A 102 1.38 1.17 -11.79
N MET A 103 1.77 0.53 -10.69
CA MET A 103 0.83 -0.10 -9.76
C MET A 103 -0.05 0.94 -9.08
N SER A 104 0.47 2.13 -8.78
CA SER A 104 -0.31 3.23 -8.21
C SER A 104 -1.41 3.71 -9.17
N GLU A 105 -1.11 3.81 -10.47
CA GLU A 105 -2.10 4.15 -11.51
C GLU A 105 -3.17 3.07 -11.70
N ALA A 106 -2.75 1.80 -11.72
CA ALA A 106 -3.66 0.66 -11.79
C ALA A 106 -4.55 0.62 -10.55
N PHE A 107 -3.95 0.79 -9.38
CA PHE A 107 -4.66 0.74 -8.10
C PHE A 107 -5.67 1.88 -7.97
N TYR A 108 -5.37 3.08 -8.44
CA TYR A 108 -6.36 4.16 -8.55
C TYR A 108 -7.61 3.73 -9.33
N THR A 109 -7.41 3.04 -10.46
CA THR A 109 -8.49 2.59 -11.33
C THR A 109 -9.32 1.50 -10.65
N ILE A 110 -8.67 0.53 -10.02
CA ILE A 110 -9.34 -0.53 -9.26
C ILE A 110 -10.15 0.07 -8.12
N LEU A 111 -9.53 0.93 -7.31
CA LEU A 111 -10.18 1.52 -6.16
C LEU A 111 -11.39 2.36 -6.58
N SER A 112 -11.32 3.05 -7.73
CA SER A 112 -12.45 3.79 -8.28
C SER A 112 -13.66 2.90 -8.62
N ILE A 113 -13.40 1.66 -9.04
CA ILE A 113 -14.42 0.66 -9.38
C ILE A 113 -14.95 -0.02 -8.12
N ASP A 114 -14.07 -0.36 -7.17
CA ASP A 114 -14.40 -1.11 -5.95
C ASP A 114 -15.10 -0.26 -4.88
N LEU A 115 -14.88 1.06 -4.85
CA LEU A 115 -15.36 1.92 -3.77
C LEU A 115 -16.90 2.07 -3.70
N PRO A 116 -17.64 2.21 -4.82
CA PRO A 116 -19.11 2.21 -4.79
C PRO A 116 -19.71 0.98 -4.12
N ASP A 117 -19.15 -0.20 -4.40
CA ASP A 117 -19.59 -1.45 -3.76
C ASP A 117 -19.25 -1.44 -2.27
N ALA A 118 -18.05 -0.97 -1.91
CA ALA A 118 -17.65 -0.82 -0.51
C ALA A 118 -18.58 0.13 0.27
N ILE A 119 -19.05 1.21 -0.35
CA ILE A 119 -20.04 2.13 0.25
C ILE A 119 -21.36 1.41 0.50
N THR A 120 -21.85 0.65 -0.48
CA THR A 120 -23.10 -0.12 -0.37
C THR A 120 -23.01 -1.15 0.75
N VAL A 121 -21.91 -1.91 0.81
CA VAL A 121 -21.63 -2.88 1.88
C VAL A 121 -21.53 -2.20 3.25
N ALA A 122 -20.90 -1.02 3.33
CA ALA A 122 -20.79 -0.26 4.57
C ALA A 122 -22.15 0.24 5.08
N MET A 123 -23.09 0.58 4.19
CA MET A 123 -24.45 0.95 4.56
C MET A 123 -25.24 -0.22 5.14
N GLN A 124 -24.90 -1.46 4.77
CA GLN A 124 -25.51 -2.68 5.28
C GLN A 124 -24.92 -3.16 6.63
N GLY A 125 -23.96 -2.42 7.20
CA GLY A 125 -23.43 -2.69 8.54
C GLY A 125 -22.40 -3.82 8.63
N ALA A 126 -21.86 -4.29 7.49
CA ALA A 126 -20.83 -5.32 7.49
C ALA A 126 -19.54 -4.84 8.19
N LYS A 127 -18.97 -5.70 9.04
CA LYS A 127 -17.68 -5.48 9.70
C LYS A 127 -16.68 -6.50 9.19
N GLY A 128 -15.52 -6.00 8.73
CA GLY A 128 -14.28 -6.73 8.39
C GLY A 128 -14.38 -8.17 7.88
N ILE A 129 -13.94 -8.44 6.66
CA ILE A 129 -13.85 -9.81 6.15
C ILE A 129 -12.41 -10.31 6.33
N GLN A 130 -12.25 -11.43 7.03
CA GLN A 130 -11.01 -12.20 6.97
C GLN A 130 -11.16 -13.20 5.83
N CYS A 131 -10.40 -12.96 4.76
CA CYS A 131 -10.40 -13.84 3.62
C CYS A 131 -9.19 -14.76 3.71
N ILE A 132 -9.41 -16.05 3.48
CA ILE A 132 -8.33 -17.02 3.27
C ILE A 132 -8.39 -17.41 1.80
N CYS A 133 -7.35 -17.04 1.06
CA CYS A 133 -7.16 -17.51 -0.30
C CYS A 133 -6.21 -18.70 -0.26
N CYS A 134 -6.61 -19.82 -0.84
CA CYS A 134 -5.74 -20.99 -0.98
C CYS A 134 -5.39 -21.22 -2.45
N THR A 135 -4.10 -21.44 -2.71
CA THR A 135 -3.62 -21.93 -4.00
C THR A 135 -4.13 -23.36 -4.25
N GLU A 136 -4.24 -23.78 -5.52
CA GLU A 136 -4.55 -25.18 -5.86
C GLU A 136 -3.49 -26.18 -5.32
N ASP A 137 -2.25 -25.72 -5.16
CA ASP A 137 -1.12 -26.44 -4.55
C ASP A 137 -1.18 -26.50 -3.01
N GLY A 138 -2.26 -26.03 -2.38
CA GLY A 138 -2.52 -26.17 -0.94
C GLY A 138 -1.91 -25.07 -0.06
N GLY A 139 -1.25 -24.08 -0.67
CA GLY A 139 -0.74 -22.89 0.02
C GLY A 139 -1.87 -21.90 0.34
N CYS A 140 -2.31 -21.87 1.59
CA CYS A 140 -3.27 -20.87 2.06
C CYS A 140 -2.58 -19.60 2.57
N PHE A 141 -3.06 -18.44 2.14
CA PHE A 141 -2.71 -17.16 2.73
C PHE A 141 -3.97 -16.41 3.18
N GLY A 142 -3.98 -16.02 4.44
CA GLY A 142 -5.00 -15.13 4.99
C GLY A 142 -4.65 -13.68 4.69
N TYR A 143 -5.61 -12.90 4.21
CA TYR A 143 -5.55 -11.44 4.25
C TYR A 143 -6.77 -10.91 5.01
N ARG A 144 -6.52 -9.95 5.90
CA ARG A 144 -7.58 -9.24 6.61
C ARG A 144 -7.95 -8.02 5.77
N ARG A 145 -9.11 -8.08 5.12
CA ARG A 145 -9.66 -6.93 4.40
C ARG A 145 -10.47 -6.11 5.39
N ILE A 146 -10.13 -4.83 5.52
CA ILE A 146 -10.98 -3.90 6.27
C ILE A 146 -12.24 -3.72 5.42
N GLU A 147 -13.41 -3.85 6.02
CA GLU A 147 -14.71 -3.62 5.37
C GLU A 147 -15.51 -2.59 6.17
N GLY A 148 -16.56 -2.07 5.55
CA GLY A 148 -17.42 -1.08 6.18
C GLY A 148 -16.85 0.34 6.10
N ARG A 149 -17.21 1.18 7.09
CA ARG A 149 -16.90 2.62 7.06
C ARG A 149 -15.41 2.92 6.97
N ASP A 150 -14.57 2.12 7.61
CA ASP A 150 -13.12 2.32 7.60
C ASP A 150 -12.51 2.04 6.22
N ARG A 151 -13.04 1.05 5.47
CA ARG A 151 -12.65 0.77 4.09
C ARG A 151 -12.97 1.95 3.18
N VAL A 152 -14.18 2.50 3.32
CA VAL A 152 -14.60 3.68 2.55
C VAL A 152 -13.74 4.90 2.90
N TYR A 153 -13.51 5.15 4.19
CA TYR A 153 -12.72 6.29 4.66
C TYR A 153 -11.28 6.25 4.13
N LEU A 154 -10.57 5.13 4.38
CA LEU A 154 -9.18 4.98 3.93
C LEU A 154 -9.10 4.88 2.40
N GLY A 155 -10.07 4.22 1.76
CA GLY A 155 -10.18 4.15 0.30
C GLY A 155 -10.33 5.53 -0.35
N MET A 156 -11.20 6.39 0.18
CA MET A 156 -11.36 7.76 -0.33
C MET A 156 -10.07 8.59 -0.18
N ILE A 157 -9.38 8.44 0.94
CA ILE A 157 -8.10 9.13 1.18
C ILE A 157 -7.06 8.66 0.16
N THR A 158 -6.88 7.35 0.01
CA THR A 158 -5.96 6.77 -0.97
C THR A 158 -6.29 7.20 -2.38
N LEU A 159 -7.58 7.19 -2.76
CA LEU A 159 -8.04 7.62 -4.08
C LEU A 159 -7.64 9.06 -4.39
N LYS A 160 -7.90 9.98 -3.45
CA LYS A 160 -7.55 11.40 -3.59
C LYS A 160 -6.04 11.60 -3.72
N ILE A 161 -5.25 10.94 -2.88
CA ILE A 161 -3.78 11.00 -2.93
C ILE A 161 -3.27 10.53 -4.29
N LEU A 162 -3.77 9.40 -4.80
CA LEU A 162 -3.39 8.87 -6.11
C LEU A 162 -3.84 9.74 -7.28
N ALA A 163 -4.96 10.47 -7.13
CA ALA A 163 -5.43 11.45 -8.10
C ALA A 163 -4.64 12.77 -8.08
N GLY A 164 -3.70 12.95 -7.15
CA GLY A 164 -3.01 14.22 -6.94
C GLY A 164 -3.90 15.31 -6.33
N VAL A 165 -5.02 14.94 -5.74
CA VAL A 165 -5.94 15.86 -5.06
C VAL A 165 -5.48 16.05 -3.62
N GLU A 166 -5.42 17.31 -3.19
CA GLU A 166 -5.04 17.66 -1.82
C GLU A 166 -6.01 17.02 -0.80
N VAL A 167 -5.45 16.37 0.22
CA VAL A 167 -6.22 15.81 1.33
C VAL A 167 -5.91 16.58 2.60
N ARG A 168 -6.93 17.25 3.14
CA ARG A 168 -6.84 18.05 4.37
C ARG A 168 -7.50 17.34 5.55
N GLY A 169 -7.09 17.70 6.76
CA GLY A 169 -7.72 17.23 8.01
C GLY A 169 -7.40 15.77 8.40
N ILE A 170 -6.39 15.15 7.76
CA ILE A 170 -5.91 13.83 8.16
C ILE A 170 -5.29 13.93 9.55
N ARG A 171 -5.71 13.05 10.46
CA ARG A 171 -5.12 13.00 11.81
C ARG A 171 -3.83 12.19 11.75
N PRO A 172 -2.82 12.49 12.57
CA PRO A 172 -1.58 11.73 12.61
C PRO A 172 -1.80 10.22 12.81
N ARG A 173 -2.76 9.86 13.69
CA ARG A 173 -3.15 8.46 13.95
C ARG A 173 -3.69 7.70 12.73
N ASP A 174 -4.09 8.39 11.66
CA ASP A 174 -4.62 7.76 10.45
C ASP A 174 -3.50 7.29 9.49
N TYR A 175 -2.25 7.72 9.69
CA TYR A 175 -1.13 7.37 8.80
C TYR A 175 -0.81 5.87 8.80
N ALA A 176 -0.69 5.24 9.96
CA ALA A 176 -0.45 3.80 10.04
C ALA A 176 -1.62 2.96 9.46
N PRO A 177 -2.89 3.22 9.82
CA PRO A 177 -4.03 2.59 9.15
C PRO A 177 -4.01 2.77 7.63
N LEU A 178 -3.70 3.97 7.14
CA LEU A 178 -3.62 4.25 5.70
C LEU A 178 -2.52 3.44 5.00
N TYR A 179 -1.35 3.33 5.62
CA TYR A 179 -0.25 2.51 5.12
C TYR A 179 -0.68 1.04 4.98
N TYR A 180 -1.18 0.44 6.06
CA TYR A 180 -1.56 -0.98 6.07
C TYR A 180 -2.76 -1.27 5.17
N PHE A 181 -3.75 -0.39 5.14
CA PHE A 181 -4.89 -0.51 4.22
C PHE A 181 -4.40 -0.57 2.77
N THR A 182 -3.62 0.44 2.35
CA THR A 182 -3.10 0.54 0.99
C THR A 182 -2.27 -0.69 0.63
N ARG A 183 -1.34 -1.08 1.51
CA ARG A 183 -0.46 -2.24 1.31
C ARG A 183 -1.27 -3.52 1.12
N ASN A 184 -2.27 -3.75 1.98
CA ASN A 184 -3.05 -4.98 1.96
C ASN A 184 -4.00 -5.06 0.77
N GLU A 185 -4.63 -3.96 0.36
CA GLU A 185 -5.45 -3.93 -0.86
C GLU A 185 -4.61 -4.20 -2.11
N VAL A 186 -3.43 -3.57 -2.24
CA VAL A 186 -2.52 -3.82 -3.37
C VAL A 186 -2.05 -5.28 -3.37
N LEU A 187 -1.64 -5.81 -2.21
CA LEU A 187 -1.27 -7.23 -2.09
C LEU A 187 -2.43 -8.16 -2.46
N PHE A 188 -3.66 -7.83 -2.06
CA PHE A 188 -4.84 -8.60 -2.40
C PHE A 188 -5.05 -8.67 -3.91
N HIS A 189 -5.00 -7.53 -4.62
CA HIS A 189 -5.15 -7.51 -6.08
C HIS A 189 -3.99 -8.16 -6.82
N LEU A 190 -2.75 -8.02 -6.31
CA LEU A 190 -1.57 -8.68 -6.87
C LEU A 190 -1.65 -10.21 -6.71
N ARG A 191 -2.08 -10.71 -5.55
CA ARG A 191 -2.08 -12.15 -5.24
C ARG A 191 -3.31 -12.90 -5.71
N SER A 192 -4.49 -12.28 -5.73
CA SER A 192 -5.71 -12.94 -6.20
C SER A 192 -5.76 -13.06 -7.73
N GLY A 193 -4.75 -12.49 -8.40
CA GLY A 193 -4.91 -11.97 -9.73
C GLY A 193 -5.95 -10.85 -9.74
N PHE A 194 -6.01 -10.06 -10.80
CA PHE A 194 -7.10 -9.09 -10.99
C PHE A 194 -8.42 -9.79 -11.32
N LYS A 195 -8.86 -10.74 -10.49
CA LYS A 195 -10.19 -11.35 -10.52
C LYS A 195 -11.11 -10.46 -9.71
N GLY A 196 -11.94 -9.69 -10.42
CA GLY A 196 -12.89 -8.77 -9.81
C GLY A 196 -13.36 -7.65 -10.74
N VAL A 197 -12.77 -7.48 -11.92
CA VAL A 197 -13.35 -6.57 -12.91
C VAL A 197 -14.54 -7.29 -13.56
N ASP A 198 -15.75 -6.87 -13.21
CA ASP A 198 -16.96 -7.13 -13.97
C ASP A 198 -16.64 -6.94 -15.47
N PRO A 199 -16.93 -7.91 -16.35
CA PRO A 199 -16.76 -7.74 -17.80
C PRO A 199 -17.36 -6.43 -18.33
N ALA A 200 -18.43 -5.92 -17.72
CA ALA A 200 -19.05 -4.65 -18.09
C ALA A 200 -18.25 -3.40 -17.62
N ALA A 201 -17.42 -3.54 -16.59
CA ALA A 201 -16.51 -2.48 -16.13
C ALA A 201 -15.25 -2.41 -17.00
N ILE A 202 -14.82 -3.53 -17.61
CA ILE A 202 -13.70 -3.60 -18.57
C ILE A 202 -13.96 -2.71 -19.79
N ASP A 203 -15.19 -2.66 -20.29
CA ASP A 203 -15.58 -1.85 -21.46
C ASP A 203 -15.56 -0.34 -21.19
N ARG A 204 -15.48 0.08 -19.92
CA ARG A 204 -15.43 1.49 -19.50
C ARG A 204 -14.00 1.98 -19.20
N VAL A 205 -13.02 1.08 -19.19
CA VAL A 205 -11.62 1.42 -18.93
C VAL A 205 -10.94 1.78 -20.26
N PRO A 206 -10.25 2.94 -20.37
CA PRO A 206 -9.56 3.31 -21.59
C PRO A 206 -8.59 2.20 -22.06
N PRO A 207 -8.56 1.86 -23.36
CA PRO A 207 -7.93 0.64 -23.89
C PRO A 207 -6.43 0.49 -23.58
N LEU A 208 -5.73 1.59 -23.28
CA LEU A 208 -4.31 1.58 -22.88
C LEU A 208 -4.05 0.99 -21.48
N LYS A 209 -5.02 1.07 -20.56
CA LYS A 209 -4.90 0.50 -19.20
C LYS A 209 -5.17 -1.01 -19.17
N LEU A 210 -5.97 -1.51 -20.10
CA LEU A 210 -6.28 -2.96 -20.26
C LEU A 210 -5.05 -3.76 -20.74
N LEU A 211 -4.23 -3.15 -21.60
CA LEU A 211 -2.96 -3.71 -22.04
C LEU A 211 -2.00 -3.98 -20.87
N PHE A 212 -2.06 -3.19 -19.78
CA PHE A 212 -1.21 -3.37 -18.61
C PHE A 212 -1.56 -4.63 -17.80
N LEU A 213 -2.87 -4.89 -17.63
CA LEU A 213 -3.39 -6.11 -16.99
C LEU A 213 -3.04 -7.38 -17.78
N LEU A 214 -2.91 -7.26 -19.10
CA LEU A 214 -2.60 -8.37 -20.02
C LEU A 214 -1.08 -8.60 -20.20
N ARG A 215 -0.24 -7.60 -19.97
CA ARG A 215 1.22 -7.68 -20.21
C ARG A 215 2.02 -8.24 -19.03
N PHE A 216 1.45 -8.22 -17.82
CA PHE A 216 1.96 -9.06 -16.74
C PHE A 216 1.67 -10.52 -17.11
N ASN A 217 2.72 -11.28 -17.38
CA ASN A 217 2.64 -12.65 -17.87
C ASN A 217 1.68 -13.48 -16.99
N ARG A 218 0.44 -13.64 -17.47
CA ARG A 218 -0.70 -14.20 -16.73
C ARG A 218 -0.39 -15.59 -16.16
N ASN A 219 0.48 -16.34 -16.83
CA ASN A 219 0.90 -17.69 -16.44
C ASN A 219 1.98 -17.73 -15.37
N LYS A 220 2.70 -16.62 -15.11
CA LYS A 220 3.73 -16.53 -14.06
C LYS A 220 3.19 -15.96 -12.74
N LEU A 221 2.05 -15.29 -12.79
CA LEU A 221 1.44 -14.54 -11.67
C LEU A 221 0.14 -15.15 -11.14
N MET A 222 -0.42 -16.16 -11.81
CA MET A 222 -1.67 -16.78 -11.39
C MET A 222 -1.50 -18.30 -11.19
N PRO A 223 -1.16 -18.74 -9.97
CA PRO A 223 -1.76 -19.97 -9.47
C PRO A 223 -3.27 -19.84 -9.56
N LYS A 224 -3.96 -20.92 -9.88
CA LYS A 224 -5.42 -20.94 -9.77
C LYS A 224 -5.77 -21.01 -8.27
N TYR A 225 -6.77 -20.24 -7.85
CA TYR A 225 -7.14 -20.08 -6.44
C TYR A 225 -8.62 -20.40 -6.20
N LYS A 226 -8.92 -20.99 -5.03
CA LYS A 226 -10.27 -21.07 -4.45
C LYS A 226 -10.38 -20.03 -3.31
N THR A 227 -11.38 -19.17 -3.38
CA THR A 227 -11.66 -18.17 -2.34
C THR A 227 -12.63 -18.75 -1.33
N VAL A 228 -12.27 -18.76 -0.03
CA VAL A 228 -13.18 -19.13 1.06
C VAL A 228 -13.38 -17.89 1.92
N GLN A 229 -14.60 -17.36 1.93
CA GLN A 229 -14.99 -16.24 2.78
C GLN A 229 -15.54 -16.79 4.11
N GLN A 230 -14.94 -16.40 5.23
CA GLN A 230 -15.52 -16.62 6.56
C GLN A 230 -15.91 -15.27 7.15
N ALA A 231 -17.21 -15.10 7.40
CA ALA A 231 -17.69 -13.98 8.19
C ALA A 231 -17.24 -14.19 9.65
N LEU A 232 -16.61 -13.17 10.25
CA LEU A 232 -16.38 -13.18 11.68
C LEU A 232 -17.74 -13.06 12.37
N GLY A 233 -18.12 -14.11 13.10
CA GLY A 233 -19.35 -14.16 13.88
C GLY A 233 -19.41 -13.07 14.96
N PRO A 234 -20.61 -12.83 15.54
CA PRO A 234 -20.89 -11.73 16.45
C PRO A 234 -19.98 -11.67 17.68
#